data_AF-A0A836LEL1-F1
#
_entry.id   AF-A0A836LEL1-F1
#
_cell.length_a   1.000
_cell.length_b   1.000
_cell.length_c   1.000
_cell.angle_alpha   90.00
_cell.angle_beta   90.00
_cell.angle_gamma   90.00
#
_symmetry.space_group_name_H-M   'P 1'
#
loop_
_entity.id
_entity.type
_entity.pdbx_description
1 polymer ?
#
loop_
_entity_poly.entity_id
_entity_poly.type
_entity_poly.pdbx_seq_one_letter_code
_entity_poly.pdbx_strand_id
1 'polypeptide(L)'
;MPVKMAAADFEFGPPLGTGAFSKVIVGLYKPTNVRYAVKFISKRSILDAPTDEERTRMAEVARRETRMLLMCEHPNIVKFHASMQTTEDLLYVTELCEGGELLKRIERWGHIPLEAARHAIAELFSAVFYLHYGEKNNKSDPNGAGLRPLTVIHRDIKPENIMLSADKHIRLIDFGTAVVCDSANDKATEEEAGNGRAQTFCGTTYYMSPELLESSYTCCASDYWGCGCVLYLMLVGRRPFDAATQYLLIKTILEKEPEFPDGIDPDAKDLIRKLLVKDPKTRIGMNDIKRHPFLAPVNLSTVADQNVADFWLRETPWVDGAGVSACMLCERPFGILRSKRFCTNCGRITCNSCIAALRAIPESRCRDPQHVCTPCAGVLDSVPT
;
A
#
# COMPACT_ATOMS: atom_id res chain seq x y z
N MET A 1 31.98 -11.65 -5.45
CA MET A 1 31.39 -10.42 -6.02
C MET A 1 29.94 -10.72 -6.33
N PRO A 2 28.97 -9.84 -6.01
CA PRO A 2 27.60 -10.05 -6.47
C PRO A 2 27.61 -10.13 -8.01
N VAL A 3 27.04 -11.20 -8.57
CA VAL A 3 26.98 -11.38 -10.01
C VAL A 3 26.12 -10.27 -10.60
N LYS A 4 26.67 -9.52 -11.56
CA LYS A 4 25.95 -8.44 -12.24
C LYS A 4 24.85 -9.06 -13.10
N MET A 5 23.58 -8.86 -12.70
CA MET A 5 22.44 -9.36 -13.44
C MET A 5 22.34 -8.69 -14.82
N ALA A 6 22.10 -9.46 -15.89
CA ALA A 6 21.84 -8.93 -17.22
C ALA A 6 20.41 -9.28 -17.68
N ALA A 7 19.83 -8.45 -18.55
CA ALA A 7 18.45 -8.66 -19.03
C ALA A 7 18.28 -10.00 -19.76
N ALA A 8 19.34 -10.49 -20.42
CA ALA A 8 19.35 -11.79 -21.11
C ALA A 8 19.27 -13.00 -20.15
N ASP A 9 19.54 -12.78 -18.86
CA ASP A 9 19.48 -13.83 -17.83
C ASP A 9 18.08 -14.04 -17.28
N PHE A 10 17.10 -13.24 -17.71
CA PHE A 10 15.71 -13.34 -17.28
C PHE A 10 14.82 -14.03 -18.30
N GLU A 11 13.86 -14.78 -17.79
CA GLU A 11 12.64 -15.15 -18.52
C GLU A 11 11.48 -14.31 -17.98
N PHE A 12 10.84 -13.54 -18.86
CA PHE A 12 9.79 -12.60 -18.48
C PHE A 12 8.40 -13.21 -18.69
N GLY A 13 7.58 -13.16 -17.64
CA GLY A 13 6.18 -13.61 -17.68
C GLY A 13 5.21 -12.51 -18.16
N PRO A 14 3.91 -12.69 -17.91
CA PRO A 14 2.91 -11.66 -18.19
C PRO A 14 3.08 -10.43 -17.27
N PRO A 15 2.58 -9.25 -17.68
CA PRO A 15 2.63 -8.05 -16.87
C PRO A 15 1.76 -8.18 -15.60
N LEU A 16 2.33 -7.76 -14.46
CA LEU A 16 1.63 -7.62 -13.18
C LEU A 16 0.82 -6.32 -13.12
N GLY A 17 1.33 -5.27 -13.78
CA GLY A 17 0.71 -3.95 -13.80
C GLY A 17 1.31 -3.07 -14.89
N THR A 18 0.51 -2.12 -15.37
CA THR A 18 0.89 -1.15 -16.42
C THR A 18 0.61 0.26 -15.93
N GLY A 19 1.63 1.10 -15.96
CA GLY A 19 1.51 2.55 -15.79
C GLY A 19 1.60 3.28 -17.13
N ALA A 20 1.63 4.62 -17.08
CA ALA A 20 1.62 5.46 -18.28
C ALA A 20 2.83 5.24 -19.21
N PHE A 21 4.01 4.99 -18.64
CA PHE A 21 5.27 4.79 -19.39
C PHE A 21 6.11 3.63 -18.83
N SER A 22 5.52 2.84 -17.92
CA SER A 22 6.19 1.69 -17.33
C SER A 22 5.28 0.48 -17.25
N LYS A 23 5.86 -0.70 -17.21
CA LYS A 23 5.16 -1.95 -16.92
C LYS A 23 5.98 -2.77 -15.94
N VAL A 24 5.31 -3.39 -14.99
CA VAL A 24 5.94 -4.30 -14.03
C VAL A 24 5.65 -5.72 -14.48
N ILE A 25 6.69 -6.54 -14.61
CA ILE A 25 6.62 -7.92 -15.09
C ILE A 25 7.32 -8.83 -14.09
N VAL A 26 6.81 -10.07 -13.91
CA VAL A 26 7.57 -11.11 -13.20
C VAL A 26 8.73 -11.56 -14.07
N GLY A 27 9.96 -11.43 -13.58
CA GLY A 27 11.15 -11.97 -14.21
C GLY A 27 11.71 -13.16 -13.41
N LEU A 28 11.83 -14.33 -14.03
CA LEU A 28 12.58 -15.46 -13.48
C LEU A 28 14.06 -15.30 -13.83
N TYR A 29 14.91 -15.09 -12.84
CA TYR A 29 16.36 -15.03 -13.04
C TYR A 29 16.93 -16.45 -13.15
N LYS A 30 17.24 -16.87 -14.37
CA LYS A 30 17.63 -18.25 -14.71
C LYS A 30 18.82 -18.79 -13.88
N PRO A 31 19.87 -18.01 -13.55
CA PRO A 31 21.00 -18.54 -12.78
C PRO A 31 20.65 -19.03 -11.38
N THR A 32 19.61 -18.49 -10.74
CA THR A 32 19.22 -18.88 -9.37
C THR A 32 17.79 -19.40 -9.25
N ASN A 33 17.01 -19.37 -10.34
CA ASN A 33 15.57 -19.65 -10.36
C ASN A 33 14.75 -18.80 -9.37
N VAL A 34 15.24 -17.61 -9.02
CA VAL A 34 14.51 -16.67 -8.16
C VAL A 34 13.64 -15.76 -9.03
N ARG A 35 12.40 -15.52 -8.59
CA ARG A 35 11.47 -14.59 -9.23
C ARG A 35 11.63 -13.18 -8.66
N TYR A 36 11.56 -12.20 -9.55
CA TYR A 36 11.67 -10.78 -9.23
C TYR A 36 10.51 -10.00 -9.85
N ALA A 37 10.21 -8.83 -9.29
CA ALA A 37 9.42 -7.83 -9.99
C ALA A 37 10.38 -6.94 -10.80
N VAL A 38 10.15 -6.85 -12.10
CA VAL A 38 10.98 -6.08 -13.02
C VAL A 38 10.15 -4.96 -13.63
N LYS A 39 10.45 -3.72 -13.24
CA LYS A 39 9.83 -2.52 -13.81
C LYS A 39 10.58 -2.12 -15.06
N PHE A 40 9.91 -2.20 -16.21
CA PHE A 40 10.38 -1.71 -17.50
C PHE A 40 9.92 -0.27 -17.67
N ILE A 41 10.83 0.62 -18.03
CA ILE A 41 10.57 2.03 -18.33
C ILE A 41 11.05 2.28 -19.76
N SER A 42 10.11 2.61 -20.64
CA SER A 42 10.38 2.80 -22.07
C SER A 42 11.21 4.06 -22.30
N LYS A 43 12.42 3.90 -22.87
CA LYS A 43 13.27 5.04 -23.29
C LYS A 43 12.59 5.84 -24.38
N ARG A 44 11.90 5.16 -25.30
CA ARG A 44 11.15 5.81 -26.36
C ARG A 44 10.02 6.68 -25.81
N SER A 45 9.30 6.22 -24.79
CA SER A 45 8.23 7.03 -24.17
C SER A 45 8.77 8.29 -23.50
N ILE A 46 10.01 8.26 -23.00
CA ILE A 46 10.71 9.46 -22.51
C ILE A 46 11.09 10.38 -23.69
N LEU A 47 11.57 9.81 -24.79
CA LEU A 47 12.02 10.57 -25.97
C LEU A 47 10.88 11.14 -26.82
N ASP A 48 9.72 10.48 -26.84
CA ASP A 48 8.52 10.88 -27.56
C ASP A 48 7.65 11.84 -26.71
N ALA A 49 8.16 12.31 -25.57
CA ALA A 49 7.49 13.32 -24.76
C ALA A 49 7.18 14.58 -25.62
N PRO A 50 5.98 15.18 -25.49
CA PRO A 50 5.53 16.28 -26.34
C PRO A 50 6.45 17.51 -26.30
N THR A 51 7.12 17.72 -25.17
CA THR A 51 8.01 18.86 -24.92
C THR A 51 9.35 18.42 -24.32
N ASP A 52 10.40 19.23 -24.50
CA ASP A 52 11.72 18.96 -23.90
C ASP A 52 11.69 19.09 -22.36
N GLU A 53 10.78 19.89 -21.82
CA GLU A 53 10.51 19.97 -20.38
C GLU A 53 9.96 18.64 -19.84
N GLU A 54 8.95 18.05 -20.51
CA GLU A 54 8.41 16.74 -20.14
C GLU A 54 9.45 15.61 -20.31
N ARG A 55 10.25 15.64 -21.37
CA ARG A 55 11.36 14.70 -21.61
C ARG A 55 12.35 14.71 -20.45
N THR A 56 12.81 15.90 -20.06
CA THR A 56 13.79 16.09 -18.98
C THR A 56 13.22 15.62 -17.65
N ARG A 57 11.97 15.98 -17.37
CA ARG A 57 11.24 15.58 -16.17
C ARG A 57 11.08 14.06 -16.07
N MET A 58 10.63 13.38 -17.14
CA MET A 58 10.47 11.92 -17.12
C MET A 58 11.80 11.20 -16.86
N ALA A 59 12.90 11.70 -17.46
CA ALA A 59 14.23 11.18 -17.20
C ALA A 59 14.68 11.42 -15.74
N GLU A 60 14.36 12.58 -15.17
CA GLU A 60 14.68 12.91 -13.78
C GLU A 60 13.92 12.02 -12.79
N VAL A 61 12.62 11.81 -12.98
CA VAL A 61 11.80 10.89 -12.16
C VAL A 61 12.39 9.48 -12.15
N ALA A 62 12.76 8.94 -13.33
CA ALA A 62 13.37 7.61 -13.43
C ALA A 62 14.72 7.51 -12.69
N ARG A 63 15.57 8.55 -12.79
CA ARG A 63 16.85 8.62 -12.08
C ARG A 63 16.65 8.73 -10.57
N ARG A 64 15.68 9.53 -10.15
CA ARG A 64 15.33 9.76 -8.75
C ARG A 64 14.82 8.50 -8.07
N GLU A 65 13.89 7.78 -8.69
CA GLU A 65 13.38 6.50 -8.17
C GLU A 65 14.54 5.52 -7.93
N THR A 66 15.45 5.38 -8.91
CA THR A 66 16.64 4.52 -8.78
C THR A 66 17.55 4.99 -7.63
N ARG A 67 17.78 6.29 -7.52
CA ARG A 67 18.62 6.87 -6.46
C ARG A 67 18.03 6.61 -5.07
N MET A 68 16.72 6.75 -4.91
CA MET A 68 16.03 6.46 -3.65
C MET A 68 16.12 4.97 -3.30
N LEU A 69 15.85 4.10 -4.26
CA LEU A 69 15.93 2.65 -4.07
C LEU A 69 17.35 2.16 -3.75
N LEU A 70 18.39 2.82 -4.26
CA LEU A 70 19.78 2.52 -3.94
C LEU A 70 20.24 3.05 -2.56
N MET A 71 19.63 4.13 -2.06
CA MET A 71 20.02 4.71 -0.77
C MET A 71 19.31 4.07 0.42
N CYS A 72 18.10 3.53 0.19
CA CYS A 72 17.24 3.00 1.24
C CYS A 72 17.42 1.49 1.41
N GLU A 73 17.73 1.08 2.63
CA GLU A 73 17.82 -0.33 3.01
C GLU A 73 17.09 -0.54 4.35
N HIS A 74 15.90 -1.12 4.27
CA HIS A 74 15.02 -1.31 5.42
C HIS A 74 14.08 -2.51 5.17
N PRO A 75 13.80 -3.38 6.16
CA PRO A 75 12.99 -4.58 5.95
C PRO A 75 11.56 -4.32 5.46
N ASN A 76 10.98 -3.16 5.78
CA ASN A 76 9.64 -2.76 5.34
C ASN A 76 9.64 -1.85 4.10
N ILE A 77 10.77 -1.72 3.40
CA ILE A 77 10.88 -1.07 2.10
C ILE A 77 11.27 -2.14 1.09
N VAL A 78 10.70 -2.07 -0.12
CA VAL A 78 11.01 -3.05 -1.17
C VAL A 78 12.51 -3.12 -1.46
N LYS A 79 13.06 -4.33 -1.45
CA LYS A 79 14.47 -4.55 -1.74
C LYS A 79 14.77 -4.35 -3.21
N PHE A 80 15.66 -3.40 -3.50
CA PHE A 80 16.23 -3.21 -4.83
C PHE A 80 17.44 -4.12 -5.04
N HIS A 81 17.46 -4.84 -6.16
CA HIS A 81 18.51 -5.81 -6.48
C HIS A 81 19.47 -5.32 -7.57
N ALA A 82 18.92 -4.73 -8.64
CA ALA A 82 19.73 -4.28 -9.77
C ALA A 82 18.97 -3.27 -10.64
N SER A 83 19.72 -2.40 -11.31
CA SER A 83 19.26 -1.72 -12.52
C SER A 83 20.04 -2.24 -13.72
N MET A 84 19.36 -2.30 -14.86
CA MET A 84 19.95 -2.64 -16.15
C MET A 84 19.25 -1.84 -17.25
N GLN A 85 19.76 -1.93 -18.46
CA GLN A 85 19.15 -1.29 -19.62
C GLN A 85 19.26 -2.19 -20.84
N THR A 86 18.23 -2.16 -21.67
CA THR A 86 18.25 -2.67 -23.03
C THR A 86 18.39 -1.51 -24.01
N THR A 87 18.32 -1.75 -25.31
CA THR A 87 18.25 -0.70 -26.33
C THR A 87 17.01 0.18 -26.12
N GLU A 88 15.88 -0.42 -25.76
CA GLU A 88 14.56 0.23 -25.69
C GLU A 88 14.13 0.66 -24.29
N ASP A 89 14.64 0.00 -23.23
CA ASP A 89 14.10 0.14 -21.87
C ASP A 89 15.18 0.32 -20.80
N LEU A 90 14.81 0.99 -19.72
CA LEU A 90 15.46 0.86 -18.41
C LEU A 90 14.71 -0.20 -17.59
N LEU A 91 15.42 -1.07 -16.89
CA LEU A 91 14.86 -2.16 -16.11
C LEU A 91 15.31 -2.04 -14.65
N TYR A 92 14.36 -1.99 -13.73
CA TYR A 92 14.60 -1.99 -12.28
C TYR A 92 14.12 -3.30 -11.69
N VAL A 93 15.03 -4.04 -11.05
CA VAL A 93 14.79 -5.36 -10.46
C VAL A 93 14.63 -5.21 -8.96
N THR A 94 13.46 -5.55 -8.45
CA THR A 94 13.14 -5.58 -7.02
C THR A 94 12.67 -6.96 -6.59
N GLU A 95 12.64 -7.20 -5.28
CA GLU A 95 11.97 -8.40 -4.75
C GLU A 95 10.52 -8.48 -5.24
N LEU A 96 10.04 -9.71 -5.43
CA LEU A 96 8.65 -9.96 -5.78
C LEU A 96 7.81 -10.08 -4.50
N CYS A 97 6.84 -9.18 -4.33
CA CYS A 97 5.89 -9.24 -3.22
C CYS A 97 4.70 -10.14 -3.59
N GLU A 98 4.80 -11.44 -3.28
CA GLU A 98 3.82 -12.46 -3.69
C GLU A 98 2.43 -12.30 -3.05
N GLY A 99 2.32 -11.57 -1.93
CA GLY A 99 1.05 -11.26 -1.28
C GLY A 99 0.21 -10.20 -2.00
N GLY A 100 0.78 -9.49 -2.98
CA GLY A 100 0.09 -8.49 -3.79
C GLY A 100 -0.14 -7.15 -3.08
N GLU A 101 -0.95 -6.30 -3.68
CA GLU A 101 -1.28 -4.95 -3.15
C GLU A 101 -2.19 -5.03 -1.91
N LEU A 102 -1.91 -4.20 -0.90
CA LEU A 102 -2.76 -4.04 0.28
C LEU A 102 -4.14 -3.51 -0.10
N LEU A 103 -4.26 -2.61 -1.08
CA LEU A 103 -5.57 -2.11 -1.53
C LEU A 103 -6.48 -3.25 -1.97
N LYS A 104 -6.01 -4.10 -2.89
CA LYS A 104 -6.77 -5.26 -3.40
C LYS A 104 -7.17 -6.21 -2.27
N ARG A 105 -6.32 -6.31 -1.24
CA ARG A 105 -6.64 -7.08 -0.03
C ARG A 105 -7.82 -6.49 0.74
N ILE A 106 -7.80 -5.18 0.97
CA ILE A 106 -8.89 -4.46 1.65
C ILE A 106 -10.18 -4.58 0.84
N GLU A 107 -10.15 -4.29 -0.46
CA GLU A 107 -11.31 -4.38 -1.35
C GLU A 107 -11.95 -5.78 -1.34
N ARG A 108 -11.12 -6.82 -1.32
CA ARG A 108 -11.58 -8.21 -1.27
C ARG A 108 -12.25 -8.57 0.06
N TRP A 109 -11.73 -8.06 1.18
CA TRP A 109 -12.18 -8.47 2.51
C TRP A 109 -13.19 -7.50 3.14
N GLY A 110 -13.33 -6.31 2.58
CA GLY A 110 -13.98 -5.18 3.22
C GLY A 110 -13.02 -4.53 4.20
N HIS A 111 -12.54 -5.25 5.21
CA HIS A 111 -11.60 -4.74 6.21
C HIS A 111 -10.54 -5.79 6.56
N ILE A 112 -9.45 -5.33 7.16
CA ILE A 112 -8.34 -6.15 7.66
C ILE A 112 -8.58 -6.43 9.15
N PRO A 113 -8.30 -7.65 9.63
CA PRO A 113 -8.35 -7.97 11.07
C PRO A 113 -7.52 -6.98 11.90
N LEU A 114 -8.01 -6.64 13.09
CA LEU A 114 -7.40 -5.61 13.96
C LEU A 114 -5.91 -5.87 14.22
N GLU A 115 -5.54 -7.11 14.54
CA GLU A 115 -4.14 -7.50 14.80
C GLU A 115 -3.26 -7.33 13.56
N ALA A 116 -3.73 -7.75 12.38
CA ALA A 116 -3.01 -7.54 11.13
C ALA A 116 -2.87 -6.05 10.80
N ALA A 117 -3.93 -5.26 10.97
CA ALA A 117 -3.90 -3.82 10.74
C ALA A 117 -2.93 -3.11 11.71
N ARG A 118 -2.91 -3.51 12.98
CA ARG A 118 -1.98 -2.99 14.00
C ARG A 118 -0.53 -3.31 13.64
N HIS A 119 -0.26 -4.54 13.24
CA HIS A 119 1.09 -4.94 12.87
C HIS A 119 1.54 -4.26 11.56
N ALA A 120 0.69 -4.27 10.53
CA ALA A 120 0.98 -3.63 9.24
C ALA A 120 1.23 -2.11 9.38
N ILE A 121 0.47 -1.40 10.22
CA ILE A 121 0.74 0.03 10.45
C ILE A 121 2.03 0.26 11.25
N ALA A 122 2.37 -0.64 12.17
CA ALA A 122 3.63 -0.56 12.91
C ALA A 122 4.83 -0.73 11.97
N GLU A 123 4.76 -1.66 11.02
CA GLU A 123 5.75 -1.82 9.95
C GLU A 123 5.82 -0.61 9.02
N LEU A 124 4.68 -0.04 8.65
CA LEU A 124 4.64 1.18 7.83
C LEU A 124 5.30 2.35 8.57
N PHE A 125 5.02 2.52 9.87
CA PHE A 125 5.72 3.50 10.69
C PHE A 125 7.22 3.22 10.78
N SER A 126 7.64 1.96 10.89
CA SER A 126 9.05 1.58 10.87
C SER A 126 9.74 2.08 9.58
N ALA A 127 9.15 1.79 8.41
CA ALA A 127 9.63 2.31 7.12
C ALA A 127 9.64 3.84 7.05
N VAL A 128 8.55 4.51 7.44
CA VAL A 128 8.42 5.98 7.36
C VAL A 128 9.41 6.67 8.31
N PHE A 129 9.60 6.15 9.53
CA PHE A 129 10.60 6.70 10.46
C PHE A 129 12.02 6.48 9.95
N TYR A 130 12.30 5.35 9.31
CA TYR A 130 13.56 5.14 8.62
C TYR A 130 13.76 6.18 7.50
N LEU A 131 12.74 6.43 6.67
CA LEU A 131 12.81 7.45 5.61
C LEU A 131 13.04 8.85 6.16
N HIS A 132 12.38 9.23 7.25
CA HIS A 132 12.52 10.58 7.82
C HIS A 132 13.81 10.77 8.62
N TYR A 133 14.25 9.76 9.39
CA TYR A 133 15.29 9.94 10.42
C TYR A 133 16.39 8.88 10.41
N GLY A 134 16.21 7.78 9.69
CA GLY A 134 17.21 6.71 9.60
C GLY A 134 18.46 7.12 8.83
N GLU A 135 19.54 6.34 8.96
CA GLU A 135 20.74 6.51 8.16
C GLU A 135 20.54 5.88 6.77
N LYS A 136 20.84 6.64 5.72
CA LYS A 136 20.72 6.20 4.32
C LYS A 136 22.11 5.93 3.76
N ASN A 137 22.21 4.98 2.85
CA ASN A 137 23.45 4.65 2.16
C ASN A 137 23.83 5.80 1.21
N ASN A 138 24.70 6.71 1.66
CA ASN A 138 25.14 7.87 0.85
C ASN A 138 26.45 7.63 0.09
N LYS A 139 26.72 6.38 -0.33
CA LYS A 139 27.96 6.01 -1.07
C LYS A 139 28.08 6.68 -2.44
N SER A 140 27.05 7.37 -2.90
CA SER A 140 26.94 7.97 -4.23
C SER A 140 27.03 9.50 -4.25
N ASP A 141 27.37 10.17 -3.15
CA ASP A 141 27.66 11.62 -3.19
C ASP A 141 29.10 11.85 -3.71
N PRO A 142 29.28 12.40 -4.93
CA PRO A 142 30.61 12.69 -5.47
C PRO A 142 31.29 13.87 -4.76
N ASN A 143 30.54 14.65 -3.99
CA ASN A 143 31.00 15.91 -3.39
C ASN A 143 31.47 15.78 -1.94
N GLY A 144 31.49 14.56 -1.39
CA GLY A 144 32.09 14.30 -0.08
C GLY A 144 31.41 15.06 1.08
N ALA A 145 30.14 15.47 0.94
CA ALA A 145 29.39 16.04 2.04
C ALA A 145 29.02 14.90 3.01
N GLY A 146 29.93 14.63 3.94
CA GLY A 146 29.83 13.50 4.85
C GLY A 146 28.51 13.42 5.63
N LEU A 147 28.08 12.17 5.86
CA LEU A 147 27.50 11.65 7.11
C LEU A 147 26.34 12.42 7.76
N ARG A 148 25.57 13.24 7.04
CA ARG A 148 24.31 13.78 7.58
C ARG A 148 23.16 12.82 7.30
N PRO A 149 22.31 12.51 8.29
CA PRO A 149 21.05 11.80 8.05
C PRO A 149 20.22 12.64 7.08
N LEU A 150 19.99 12.09 5.88
CA LEU A 150 19.11 12.72 4.89
C LEU A 150 17.67 12.43 5.26
N THR A 151 16.80 13.43 5.21
CA THR A 151 15.35 13.22 5.34
C THR A 151 14.79 12.87 3.97
N VAL A 152 14.00 11.80 3.88
CA VAL A 152 13.27 11.45 2.66
C VAL A 152 11.78 11.52 2.95
N ILE A 153 11.04 12.43 2.31
CA ILE A 153 9.58 12.49 2.40
C ILE A 153 9.01 11.69 1.24
N HIS A 154 8.20 10.67 1.51
CA HIS A 154 7.68 9.74 0.50
C HIS A 154 6.66 10.42 -0.44
N ARG A 155 5.75 11.22 0.13
CA ARG A 155 4.73 12.04 -0.56
C ARG A 155 3.59 11.26 -1.24
N ASP A 156 3.66 9.95 -1.32
CA ASP A 156 2.61 9.11 -1.93
C ASP A 156 2.32 7.85 -1.08
N ILE A 157 2.19 8.02 0.24
CA ILE A 157 1.78 6.92 1.13
C ILE A 157 0.30 6.62 0.89
N LYS A 158 0.02 5.45 0.31
CA LYS A 158 -1.31 4.94 0.02
C LYS A 158 -1.31 3.41 -0.08
N PRO A 159 -2.46 2.74 0.09
CA PRO A 159 -2.56 1.27 0.07
C PRO A 159 -2.10 0.62 -1.25
N GLU A 160 -2.14 1.34 -2.36
CA GLU A 160 -1.63 0.92 -3.68
C GLU A 160 -0.11 0.77 -3.68
N ASN A 161 0.59 1.60 -2.89
CA ASN A 161 2.05 1.59 -2.77
C ASN A 161 2.54 0.74 -1.60
N ILE A 162 1.66 -0.07 -1.00
CA ILE A 162 2.00 -0.99 0.08
C ILE A 162 1.72 -2.41 -0.41
N MET A 163 2.78 -3.19 -0.57
CA MET A 163 2.70 -4.57 -1.01
C MET A 163 2.84 -5.53 0.17
N LEU A 164 2.28 -6.73 0.05
CA LEU A 164 2.49 -7.83 1.00
C LEU A 164 3.51 -8.82 0.44
N SER A 165 4.51 -9.18 1.23
CA SER A 165 5.43 -10.28 0.92
C SER A 165 4.74 -11.64 1.13
N ALA A 166 5.44 -12.73 0.79
CA ALA A 166 4.93 -14.09 0.91
C ALA A 166 4.52 -14.45 2.36
N ASP A 167 5.31 -13.97 3.32
CA ASP A 167 5.13 -14.09 4.77
C ASP A 167 4.22 -13.00 5.38
N LYS A 168 3.53 -12.21 4.54
CA LYS A 168 2.53 -11.19 4.91
C LYS A 168 3.07 -9.95 5.64
N HIS A 169 4.37 -9.73 5.63
CA HIS A 169 4.94 -8.43 5.99
C HIS A 169 4.69 -7.40 4.89
N ILE A 170 4.64 -6.12 5.26
CA ILE A 170 4.49 -5.05 4.28
C ILE A 170 5.84 -4.65 3.65
N ARG A 171 5.78 -4.23 2.39
CA ARG A 171 6.86 -3.55 1.67
C ARG A 171 6.31 -2.25 1.08
N LEU A 172 6.85 -1.12 1.51
CA LEU A 172 6.60 0.17 0.87
C LEU A 172 7.33 0.21 -0.48
N ILE A 173 6.60 0.53 -1.54
CA ILE A 173 7.09 0.65 -2.92
C ILE A 173 6.88 2.07 -3.46
N ASP A 174 7.42 2.32 -4.66
CA ASP A 174 7.25 3.54 -5.47
C ASP A 174 7.73 4.85 -4.83
N PHE A 175 9.02 5.13 -5.06
CA PHE A 175 9.67 6.37 -4.62
C PHE A 175 9.70 7.45 -5.71
N GLY A 176 8.89 7.32 -6.77
CA GLY A 176 8.89 8.24 -7.91
C GLY A 176 8.59 9.70 -7.54
N THR A 177 7.86 9.93 -6.45
CA THR A 177 7.53 11.27 -5.94
C THR A 177 8.35 11.71 -4.73
N ALA A 178 9.22 10.85 -4.20
CA ALA A 178 9.85 11.05 -2.89
C ALA A 178 10.97 12.08 -2.94
N VAL A 179 10.99 13.09 -2.07
CA VAL A 179 11.99 14.19 -2.02
C VAL A 179 13.06 13.91 -0.99
N VAL A 180 14.28 14.37 -1.25
CA VAL A 180 15.35 14.43 -0.24
C VAL A 180 15.40 15.85 0.30
N CYS A 181 15.36 15.98 1.61
CA CYS A 181 15.46 17.23 2.35
C CYS A 181 16.70 17.22 3.24
N ASP A 182 17.23 18.41 3.55
CA ASP A 182 18.39 18.58 4.41
C ASP A 182 18.04 18.35 5.89
N SER A 183 16.77 18.53 6.25
CA SER A 183 16.25 18.38 7.60
C SER A 183 14.80 17.87 7.62
N ALA A 184 14.41 17.23 8.71
CA ALA A 184 13.04 16.76 8.96
C ALA A 184 12.02 17.89 9.14
N ASN A 185 12.50 19.12 9.40
CA ASN A 185 11.67 20.32 9.53
C ASN A 185 11.43 21.03 8.18
N ASP A 186 12.07 20.58 7.11
CA ASP A 186 11.96 21.21 5.81
C ASP A 186 10.55 21.01 5.23
N LYS A 187 10.17 21.97 4.41
CA LYS A 187 8.95 21.92 3.60
C LYS A 187 9.37 21.73 2.15
N ALA A 188 8.96 20.62 1.57
CA ALA A 188 9.22 20.34 0.18
C ALA A 188 8.06 20.80 -0.70
N THR A 189 8.33 21.73 -1.60
CA THR A 189 7.40 22.29 -2.58
C THR A 189 7.19 21.35 -3.77
N GLU A 190 6.25 21.71 -4.65
CA GLU A 190 6.06 21.00 -5.94
C GLU A 190 7.22 21.22 -6.91
N GLU A 191 7.88 22.38 -6.87
CA GLU A 191 9.05 22.68 -7.72
C GLU A 191 10.24 21.78 -7.38
N GLU A 192 10.54 21.57 -6.10
CA GLU A 192 11.56 20.61 -5.62
C GLU A 192 11.18 19.14 -5.90
N ALA A 193 9.90 18.89 -6.15
CA ALA A 193 9.41 17.57 -6.58
C ALA A 193 9.71 17.28 -8.05
N GLY A 194 10.11 18.30 -8.82
CA GLY A 194 10.26 18.23 -10.26
C GLY A 194 8.96 17.78 -10.91
N ASN A 195 7.89 18.59 -10.91
CA ASN A 195 6.74 18.32 -11.78
C ASN A 195 5.81 17.15 -11.35
N GLY A 196 6.39 16.12 -10.72
CA GLY A 196 6.06 14.69 -10.93
C GLY A 196 4.61 14.32 -10.69
N ARG A 197 3.91 15.12 -9.88
CA ARG A 197 2.49 15.04 -9.59
C ARG A 197 1.55 15.47 -10.72
N ALA A 198 2.01 16.12 -11.78
CA ALA A 198 1.11 16.62 -12.82
C ALA A 198 0.33 15.51 -13.57
N GLN A 199 0.73 14.23 -13.44
CA GLN A 199 -0.07 13.09 -13.94
C GLN A 199 -1.03 12.48 -12.90
N THR A 200 -0.94 12.86 -11.63
CA THR A 200 -1.71 12.25 -10.52
C THR A 200 -2.94 13.05 -10.08
N PHE A 201 -3.25 14.17 -10.75
CA PHE A 201 -4.37 15.05 -10.39
C PHE A 201 -5.77 14.40 -10.57
N CYS A 202 -5.86 13.27 -11.27
CA CYS A 202 -7.13 12.60 -11.58
C CYS A 202 -7.46 11.35 -10.75
N GLY A 203 -6.73 11.04 -9.65
CA GLY A 203 -7.07 9.83 -8.87
C GLY A 203 -6.50 9.67 -7.47
N THR A 204 -5.61 10.54 -6.98
CA THR A 204 -4.89 10.31 -5.69
C THR A 204 -5.25 11.30 -4.57
N THR A 205 -6.21 12.21 -4.78
CA THR A 205 -6.61 13.24 -3.80
C THR A 205 -7.02 12.66 -2.45
N TYR A 206 -7.56 11.43 -2.42
CA TYR A 206 -8.05 10.76 -1.20
C TYR A 206 -7.00 10.60 -0.08
N TYR A 207 -5.72 10.55 -0.42
CA TYR A 207 -4.63 10.36 0.55
C TYR A 207 -3.76 11.62 0.71
N MET A 208 -4.08 12.70 -0.01
CA MET A 208 -3.34 13.96 0.07
C MET A 208 -3.61 14.66 1.39
N SER A 209 -2.54 15.21 1.99
CA SER A 209 -2.65 15.95 3.25
C SER A 209 -3.20 17.37 3.03
N PRO A 210 -3.84 17.98 4.04
CA PRO A 210 -4.40 19.33 3.94
C PRO A 210 -3.39 20.38 3.48
N GLU A 211 -2.17 20.35 4.01
CA GLU A 211 -1.12 21.31 3.67
C GLU A 211 -0.64 21.21 2.21
N LEU A 212 -0.76 20.03 1.60
CA LEU A 212 -0.50 19.86 0.18
C LEU A 212 -1.62 20.47 -0.65
N LEU A 213 -2.87 20.28 -0.25
CA LEU A 213 -4.04 20.76 -0.98
C LEU A 213 -4.20 22.29 -0.89
N GLU A 214 -3.86 22.89 0.24
CA GLU A 214 -4.00 24.34 0.48
C GLU A 214 -2.77 25.15 0.10
N SER A 215 -1.57 24.59 0.26
CA SER A 215 -0.31 25.34 0.18
C SER A 215 0.76 24.68 -0.68
N SER A 216 0.42 23.63 -1.42
CA SER A 216 1.31 22.96 -2.39
C SER A 216 2.69 22.57 -1.82
N TYR A 217 2.75 22.21 -0.53
CA TYR A 217 3.97 21.68 0.08
C TYR A 217 3.70 20.39 0.85
N THR A 218 4.78 19.66 1.11
CA THR A 218 4.77 18.44 1.92
C THR A 218 5.88 18.51 2.97
N CYS A 219 5.68 17.84 4.09
CA CYS A 219 6.67 17.67 5.15
C CYS A 219 6.58 16.24 5.69
N CYS A 220 7.42 15.87 6.67
CA CYS A 220 7.35 14.55 7.30
C CYS A 220 5.93 14.23 7.85
N ALA A 221 5.23 15.24 8.39
CA ALA A 221 3.87 15.08 8.89
C ALA A 221 2.85 14.74 7.79
N SER A 222 3.13 15.05 6.51
CA SER A 222 2.28 14.66 5.38
C SER A 222 2.27 13.14 5.18
N ASP A 223 3.40 12.45 5.41
CA ASP A 223 3.44 10.99 5.33
C ASP A 223 2.68 10.34 6.51
N TYR A 224 2.68 10.97 7.70
CA TYR A 224 1.87 10.52 8.84
C TYR A 224 0.37 10.64 8.58
N TRP A 225 -0.06 11.68 7.85
CA TRP A 225 -1.44 11.79 7.37
C TRP A 225 -1.81 10.60 6.47
N GLY A 226 -0.95 10.26 5.50
CA GLY A 226 -1.13 9.09 4.63
C GLY A 226 -1.24 7.79 5.43
N CYS A 227 -0.39 7.61 6.45
CA CYS A 227 -0.48 6.47 7.38
C CYS A 227 -1.84 6.41 8.10
N GLY A 228 -2.37 7.55 8.54
CA GLY A 228 -3.70 7.66 9.15
C GLY A 228 -4.82 7.23 8.19
N CYS A 229 -4.76 7.66 6.93
CA CYS A 229 -5.70 7.24 5.90
C CYS A 229 -5.63 5.73 5.61
N VAL A 230 -4.42 5.16 5.54
CA VAL A 230 -4.20 3.72 5.34
C VAL A 230 -4.78 2.92 6.52
N LEU A 231 -4.47 3.31 7.77
CA LEU A 231 -4.99 2.64 8.96
C LEU A 231 -6.52 2.69 9.04
N TYR A 232 -7.12 3.86 8.75
CA TYR A 232 -8.57 3.99 8.68
C TYR A 232 -9.15 3.04 7.62
N LEU A 233 -8.58 3.03 6.41
CA LEU A 233 -9.09 2.18 5.33
C LEU A 233 -8.96 0.69 5.68
N MET A 234 -7.86 0.25 6.30
CA MET A 234 -7.70 -1.12 6.76
C MET A 234 -8.80 -1.53 7.76
N LEU A 235 -9.11 -0.68 8.74
CA LEU A 235 -10.05 -1.02 9.81
C LEU A 235 -11.51 -0.84 9.42
N VAL A 236 -11.82 0.18 8.62
CA VAL A 236 -13.20 0.58 8.30
C VAL A 236 -13.64 0.04 6.93
N GLY A 237 -12.71 -0.17 6.00
CA GLY A 237 -13.00 -0.66 4.66
C GLY A 237 -13.52 0.37 3.66
N ARG A 238 -13.61 1.63 4.10
CA ARG A 238 -13.91 2.79 3.26
C ARG A 238 -12.93 3.91 3.58
N ARG A 239 -12.84 4.91 2.70
CA ARG A 239 -11.93 6.04 2.88
C ARG A 239 -12.40 6.94 4.03
N PRO A 240 -11.49 7.61 4.75
CA PRO A 240 -11.86 8.55 5.83
C PRO A 240 -12.63 9.76 5.30
N PHE A 241 -12.35 10.15 4.06
CA PHE A 241 -12.98 11.26 3.36
C PHE A 241 -13.40 10.78 1.96
N ASP A 242 -14.64 11.05 1.59
CA ASP A 242 -15.17 10.75 0.27
C ASP A 242 -16.24 11.78 -0.12
N ALA A 243 -16.33 12.08 -1.41
CA ALA A 243 -17.31 13.02 -1.93
C ALA A 243 -17.53 12.82 -3.44
N ALA A 244 -18.69 13.29 -3.92
CA ALA A 244 -19.09 13.14 -5.32
C ALA A 244 -18.22 13.93 -6.33
N THR A 245 -17.53 14.98 -5.87
CA THR A 245 -16.66 15.80 -6.74
C THR A 245 -15.33 16.08 -6.05
N GLN A 246 -14.29 16.32 -6.85
CA GLN A 246 -12.95 16.64 -6.33
C GLN A 246 -12.95 17.89 -5.45
N TYR A 247 -13.70 18.93 -5.82
CA TYR A 247 -13.87 20.13 -5.01
C TYR A 247 -14.47 19.80 -3.62
N LEU A 248 -15.54 19.00 -3.58
CA LEU A 248 -16.16 18.61 -2.32
C LEU A 248 -15.27 17.66 -1.51
N LEU A 249 -14.48 16.82 -2.16
CA LEU A 249 -13.51 15.94 -1.51
C LEU A 249 -12.43 16.77 -0.83
N ILE A 250 -11.83 17.74 -1.53
CA ILE A 250 -10.85 18.66 -0.96
C ILE A 250 -11.46 19.40 0.22
N LYS A 251 -12.64 20.01 0.05
CA LYS A 251 -13.36 20.68 1.14
C LYS A 251 -13.57 19.77 2.36
N THR A 252 -13.95 18.52 2.13
CA THR A 252 -14.13 17.51 3.19
C THR A 252 -12.82 17.18 3.90
N ILE A 253 -11.73 17.02 3.15
CA ILE A 253 -10.38 16.78 3.69
C ILE A 253 -9.93 17.96 4.56
N LEU A 254 -10.23 19.21 4.17
CA LEU A 254 -9.81 20.40 4.89
C LEU A 254 -10.66 20.68 6.14
N GLU A 255 -11.98 20.45 6.07
CA GLU A 255 -12.91 20.96 7.08
C GLU A 255 -13.48 19.90 8.02
N LYS A 256 -13.58 18.63 7.60
CA LYS A 256 -14.32 17.60 8.36
C LYS A 256 -13.41 16.62 9.09
N GLU A 257 -13.90 16.09 10.20
CA GLU A 257 -13.31 14.92 10.86
C GLU A 257 -13.79 13.62 10.22
N PRO A 258 -12.98 12.54 10.26
CA PRO A 258 -13.39 11.22 9.79
C PRO A 258 -14.50 10.64 10.69
N GLU A 259 -15.52 10.05 10.07
CA GLU A 259 -16.60 9.36 10.79
C GLU A 259 -16.21 7.90 11.07
N PHE A 260 -16.51 7.38 12.25
CA PHE A 260 -16.20 5.98 12.60
C PHE A 260 -17.49 5.20 12.79
N PRO A 261 -17.59 3.97 12.26
CA PRO A 261 -18.67 3.07 12.66
C PRO A 261 -18.52 2.66 14.14
N ASP A 262 -19.58 2.09 14.68
CA ASP A 262 -19.57 1.52 16.03
C ASP A 262 -18.63 0.30 16.11
N GLY A 263 -18.03 0.09 17.28
CA GLY A 263 -17.19 -1.09 17.55
C GLY A 263 -15.74 -1.00 17.05
N ILE A 264 -15.29 0.14 16.51
CA ILE A 264 -13.86 0.37 16.24
C ILE A 264 -13.09 0.42 17.55
N ASP A 265 -11.92 -0.24 17.57
CA ASP A 265 -10.97 -0.22 18.68
C ASP A 265 -10.70 1.23 19.15
N PRO A 266 -10.87 1.54 20.46
CA PRO A 266 -10.73 2.90 20.97
C PRO A 266 -9.35 3.51 20.73
N ASP A 267 -8.29 2.72 20.88
CA ASP A 267 -6.92 3.18 20.72
C ASP A 267 -6.59 3.41 19.24
N ALA A 268 -7.11 2.57 18.34
CA ALA A 268 -7.00 2.79 16.90
C ALA A 268 -7.71 4.09 16.48
N LYS A 269 -8.93 4.31 16.98
CA LYS A 269 -9.72 5.52 16.71
C LYS A 269 -9.01 6.78 17.19
N ASP A 270 -8.41 6.73 18.39
CA ASP A 270 -7.62 7.84 18.96
C ASP A 270 -6.36 8.12 18.12
N LEU A 271 -5.61 7.08 17.73
CA LEU A 271 -4.42 7.24 16.88
C LEU A 271 -4.78 7.86 15.53
N ILE A 272 -5.84 7.37 14.86
CA ILE A 272 -6.28 7.90 13.56
C ILE A 272 -6.65 9.37 13.68
N ARG A 273 -7.39 9.78 14.73
CA ARG A 273 -7.74 11.20 14.93
C ARG A 273 -6.50 12.08 15.08
N LYS A 274 -5.49 11.60 15.81
CA LYS A 274 -4.22 12.32 16.01
C LYS A 274 -3.36 12.40 14.74
N LEU A 275 -3.42 11.38 13.87
CA LEU A 275 -2.78 11.37 12.55
C LEU A 275 -3.51 12.26 11.53
N LEU A 276 -4.84 12.35 11.62
CA LEU A 276 -5.69 13.11 10.70
C LEU A 276 -6.02 14.54 11.20
N VAL A 277 -5.18 15.08 12.08
CA VAL A 277 -5.18 16.51 12.45
C VAL A 277 -4.77 17.34 11.24
N LYS A 278 -5.53 18.42 10.98
CA LYS A 278 -5.37 19.23 9.76
C LYS A 278 -4.07 20.02 9.76
N ASP A 279 -3.77 20.71 10.85
CA ASP A 279 -2.51 21.46 10.98
C ASP A 279 -1.33 20.49 11.19
N PRO A 280 -0.38 20.41 10.24
CA PRO A 280 0.77 19.51 10.35
C PRO A 280 1.67 19.81 11.56
N LYS A 281 1.60 21.01 12.16
CA LYS A 281 2.40 21.35 13.35
C LYS A 281 1.88 20.73 14.64
N THR A 282 0.58 20.45 14.70
CA THR A 282 -0.09 19.84 15.86
C THR A 282 -0.46 18.38 15.62
N ARG A 283 -0.30 17.88 14.38
CA ARG A 283 -0.39 16.48 14.02
C ARG A 283 0.67 15.66 14.79
N ILE A 284 0.27 14.48 15.25
CA ILE A 284 1.13 13.62 16.08
C ILE A 284 2.46 13.28 15.38
N GLY A 285 3.56 13.43 16.11
CA GLY A 285 4.91 13.14 15.62
C GLY A 285 5.42 11.76 16.00
N MET A 286 6.56 11.36 15.42
CA MET A 286 7.20 10.05 15.61
C MET A 286 7.26 9.59 17.07
N ASN A 287 7.73 10.44 17.99
CA ASN A 287 7.91 10.05 19.39
C ASN A 287 6.59 9.71 20.09
N ASP A 288 5.52 10.44 19.77
CA ASP A 288 4.19 10.20 20.34
C ASP A 288 3.50 9.02 19.67
N ILE A 289 3.71 8.82 18.35
CA ILE A 289 3.25 7.62 17.65
C ILE A 289 3.87 6.38 18.29
N LYS A 290 5.19 6.36 18.50
CA LYS A 290 5.91 5.23 19.13
C LYS A 290 5.39 4.85 20.52
N ARG A 291 4.88 5.83 21.27
CA ARG A 291 4.34 5.64 22.63
C ARG A 291 2.82 5.44 22.65
N HIS A 292 2.16 5.47 21.50
CA HIS A 292 0.71 5.43 21.44
C HIS A 292 0.19 4.06 21.96
N PRO A 293 -0.85 4.02 22.80
CA PRO A 293 -1.40 2.77 23.35
C PRO A 293 -1.72 1.71 22.29
N PHE A 294 -2.24 2.13 21.14
CA PHE A 294 -2.50 1.24 20.00
C PHE A 294 -1.29 0.41 19.56
N LEU A 295 -0.06 0.93 19.70
CA LEU A 295 1.17 0.23 19.34
C LEU A 295 1.84 -0.48 20.52
N ALA A 296 1.31 -0.36 21.74
CA ALA A 296 1.90 -0.99 22.93
C ALA A 296 2.13 -2.51 22.80
N PRO A 297 1.28 -3.29 22.10
CA PRO A 297 1.53 -4.72 21.89
C PRO A 297 2.67 -5.05 20.91
N VAL A 298 3.20 -4.07 20.17
CA VAL A 298 4.16 -4.28 19.07
C VAL A 298 5.50 -3.64 19.40
N ASN A 299 6.57 -4.41 19.28
CA ASN A 299 7.92 -3.86 19.33
C ASN A 299 8.38 -3.41 17.94
N LEU A 300 8.42 -2.10 17.71
CA LEU A 300 8.84 -1.50 16.43
C LEU A 300 10.27 -1.87 16.01
N SER A 301 11.18 -2.21 16.94
CA SER A 301 12.55 -2.55 16.58
C SER A 301 12.70 -3.96 16.00
N THR A 302 11.74 -4.84 16.28
CA THR A 302 11.74 -6.26 15.84
C THR A 302 10.47 -6.60 15.07
N VAL A 303 9.76 -5.58 14.57
CA VAL A 303 8.42 -5.75 13.98
C VAL A 303 8.50 -6.64 12.74
N ALA A 304 9.55 -6.46 11.93
CA ALA A 304 9.78 -7.25 10.72
C ALA A 304 10.23 -8.69 10.97
N ASP A 305 10.53 -9.09 12.21
CA ASP A 305 11.00 -10.44 12.55
C ASP A 305 9.87 -11.35 13.08
N GLN A 306 8.69 -10.79 13.34
CA GLN A 306 7.57 -11.54 13.93
C GLN A 306 6.88 -12.38 12.86
N ASN A 307 6.44 -13.60 13.21
CA ASN A 307 5.55 -14.35 12.32
C ASN A 307 4.14 -13.74 12.37
N VAL A 308 3.78 -13.01 11.32
CA VAL A 308 2.51 -12.26 11.25
C VAL A 308 1.41 -13.01 10.50
N ALA A 309 1.70 -14.16 9.89
CA ALA A 309 0.77 -14.85 8.99
C ALA A 309 -0.59 -15.14 9.67
N ASP A 310 -0.57 -15.50 10.96
CA ASP A 310 -1.76 -15.80 11.74
C ASP A 310 -2.64 -14.56 12.00
N PHE A 311 -2.07 -13.36 12.02
CA PHE A 311 -2.84 -12.12 12.16
C PHE A 311 -3.70 -11.84 10.93
N TRP A 312 -3.25 -12.33 9.77
CA TRP A 312 -3.97 -12.22 8.51
C TRP A 312 -5.00 -13.34 8.31
N LEU A 313 -5.20 -14.23 9.29
CA LEU A 313 -6.30 -15.17 9.25
C LEU A 313 -7.61 -14.43 9.54
N ARG A 314 -8.56 -14.62 8.64
CA ARG A 314 -9.89 -14.03 8.74
C ARG A 314 -10.78 -14.89 9.61
N GLU A 315 -11.50 -14.22 10.49
CA GLU A 315 -12.69 -14.76 11.15
C GLU A 315 -13.92 -14.08 10.55
N THR A 316 -14.80 -14.87 9.96
CA THR A 316 -16.10 -14.37 9.54
C THR A 316 -17.07 -14.58 10.70
N PRO A 317 -17.53 -13.51 11.37
CA PRO A 317 -18.41 -13.65 12.51
C PRO A 317 -19.69 -14.38 12.10
N TRP A 318 -20.08 -15.34 12.91
CA TRP A 318 -21.34 -16.04 12.70
C TRP A 318 -22.50 -15.06 12.90
N VAL A 319 -23.43 -15.04 11.95
CA VAL A 319 -24.64 -14.24 12.03
C VAL A 319 -25.81 -15.17 12.27
N ASP A 320 -26.60 -14.90 13.30
CA ASP A 320 -27.82 -15.66 13.55
C ASP A 320 -28.79 -15.53 12.37
N GLY A 321 -29.12 -16.66 11.78
CA GLY A 321 -30.07 -16.77 10.69
C GLY A 321 -31.50 -16.43 11.09
N ALA A 322 -31.86 -16.43 12.38
CA ALA A 322 -33.23 -16.31 12.86
C ALA A 322 -33.95 -15.06 12.31
N GLY A 323 -33.29 -13.89 12.35
CA GLY A 323 -33.86 -12.61 11.93
C GLY A 323 -33.89 -12.36 10.41
N VAL A 324 -33.27 -13.23 9.60
CA VAL A 324 -33.12 -12.99 8.16
C VAL A 324 -34.22 -13.69 7.38
N SER A 325 -35.15 -12.93 6.80
CA SER A 325 -36.33 -13.45 6.10
C SER A 325 -36.09 -13.76 4.62
N ALA A 326 -35.08 -13.13 4.00
CA ALA A 326 -34.76 -13.30 2.59
C ALA A 326 -33.25 -13.46 2.33
N CYS A 327 -32.91 -14.08 1.20
CA CYS A 327 -31.53 -14.27 0.78
C CYS A 327 -30.83 -12.93 0.56
N MET A 328 -29.69 -12.69 1.21
CA MET A 328 -28.89 -11.46 1.06
C MET A 328 -28.16 -11.31 -0.31
N LEU A 329 -28.58 -12.07 -1.33
CA LEU A 329 -28.00 -12.02 -2.67
C LEU A 329 -29.07 -11.88 -3.75
N CYS A 330 -30.09 -12.74 -3.73
CA CYS A 330 -31.18 -12.68 -4.70
C CYS A 330 -32.45 -12.04 -4.14
N GLU A 331 -32.44 -11.64 -2.86
CA GLU A 331 -33.54 -10.96 -2.16
C GLU A 331 -34.85 -11.77 -2.07
N ARG A 332 -34.82 -13.05 -2.47
CA ARG A 332 -35.98 -13.95 -2.40
C ARG A 332 -36.17 -14.49 -0.98
N PRO A 333 -37.43 -14.61 -0.50
CA PRO A 333 -37.74 -15.09 0.84
C PRO A 333 -37.34 -16.56 1.02
N PHE A 334 -36.91 -16.92 2.22
CA PHE A 334 -36.64 -18.31 2.60
C PHE A 334 -37.95 -19.10 2.78
N GLY A 335 -37.86 -20.42 2.66
CA GLY A 335 -39.01 -21.31 2.80
C GLY A 335 -38.61 -22.78 2.71
N ILE A 336 -39.59 -23.67 2.56
CA ILE A 336 -39.39 -25.14 2.60
C ILE A 336 -38.32 -25.60 1.59
N LEU A 337 -38.36 -25.06 0.36
CA LEU A 337 -37.42 -25.43 -0.71
C LEU A 337 -36.18 -24.52 -0.78
N ARG A 338 -36.14 -23.46 0.02
CA ARG A 338 -35.09 -22.43 0.00
C ARG A 338 -34.50 -22.28 1.41
N SER A 339 -33.59 -23.19 1.74
CA SER A 339 -32.92 -23.23 3.04
C SER A 339 -31.85 -22.14 3.18
N LYS A 340 -31.68 -21.64 4.41
CA LYS A 340 -30.59 -20.72 4.79
C LYS A 340 -29.24 -21.43 4.76
N ARG A 341 -28.23 -20.79 4.19
CA ARG A 341 -26.82 -21.22 4.16
C ARG A 341 -25.92 -20.04 4.49
N PHE A 342 -24.98 -20.22 5.41
CA PHE A 342 -24.02 -19.21 5.78
C PHE A 342 -22.80 -19.26 4.84
N CYS A 343 -22.44 -18.12 4.25
CA CYS A 343 -21.20 -18.00 3.49
C CYS A 343 -20.05 -17.70 4.46
N THR A 344 -19.12 -18.64 4.64
CA THR A 344 -17.97 -18.46 5.54
C THR A 344 -16.96 -17.44 5.02
N ASN A 345 -17.04 -17.03 3.75
CA ASN A 345 -16.17 -16.00 3.18
C ASN A 345 -16.72 -14.57 3.30
N CYS A 346 -18.03 -14.35 3.46
CA CYS A 346 -18.57 -12.98 3.55
C CYS A 346 -19.61 -12.77 4.65
N GLY A 347 -19.95 -13.81 5.41
CA GLY A 347 -20.89 -13.76 6.52
C GLY A 347 -22.36 -13.69 6.09
N ARG A 348 -22.64 -13.59 4.78
CA ARG A 348 -24.01 -13.47 4.28
C ARG A 348 -24.78 -14.76 4.47
N ILE A 349 -26.05 -14.62 4.83
CA ILE A 349 -27.03 -15.70 4.82
C ILE A 349 -27.67 -15.75 3.44
N THR A 350 -27.42 -16.84 2.75
CA THR A 350 -27.78 -17.07 1.35
C THR A 350 -28.70 -18.27 1.21
N CYS A 351 -29.34 -18.43 0.05
CA CYS A 351 -30.10 -19.63 -0.25
C CYS A 351 -29.23 -20.73 -0.89
N ASN A 352 -29.71 -21.96 -0.84
CA ASN A 352 -29.13 -23.12 -1.53
C ASN A 352 -28.89 -22.92 -3.04
N SER A 353 -29.63 -22.04 -3.72
CA SER A 353 -29.36 -21.71 -5.14
C SER A 353 -28.25 -20.66 -5.35
N CYS A 354 -27.90 -19.90 -4.32
CA CYS A 354 -26.86 -18.87 -4.36
C CYS A 354 -25.57 -19.29 -3.64
N ILE A 355 -25.54 -20.50 -3.08
CA ILE A 355 -24.33 -21.12 -2.53
C ILE A 355 -23.60 -21.84 -3.66
N ALA A 356 -22.28 -21.71 -3.68
CA ALA A 356 -21.43 -22.50 -4.56
C ALA A 356 -21.04 -23.83 -3.87
N ALA A 357 -20.34 -24.69 -4.61
CA ALA A 357 -19.67 -25.84 -4.02
C ALA A 357 -18.66 -25.40 -2.93
N LEU A 358 -18.30 -26.32 -2.05
CA LEU A 358 -17.32 -26.03 -1.00
C LEU A 358 -16.00 -25.56 -1.61
N ARG A 359 -15.39 -24.56 -0.99
CA ARG A 359 -14.10 -23.99 -1.40
C ARG A 359 -13.16 -23.88 -0.22
N ALA A 360 -11.89 -24.17 -0.46
CA ALA A 360 -10.83 -23.76 0.45
C ALA A 360 -10.78 -22.23 0.47
N ILE A 361 -10.67 -21.65 1.66
CA ILE A 361 -10.49 -20.22 1.84
C ILE A 361 -9.04 -20.03 2.31
N PRO A 362 -8.14 -19.48 1.47
CA PRO A 362 -6.69 -19.44 1.76
C PRO A 362 -6.34 -18.82 3.11
N GLU A 363 -7.15 -17.86 3.56
CA GLU A 363 -6.94 -17.11 4.80
C GLU A 363 -8.00 -17.43 5.88
N SER A 364 -8.59 -18.62 5.85
CA SER A 364 -9.47 -19.12 6.92
C SER A 364 -8.69 -19.95 7.92
N ARG A 365 -9.03 -19.84 9.21
CA ARG A 365 -8.51 -20.76 10.24
C ARG A 365 -8.91 -22.22 9.96
N CYS A 366 -10.03 -22.43 9.25
CA CYS A 366 -10.48 -23.76 8.86
C CYS A 366 -9.86 -24.16 7.52
N ARG A 367 -9.09 -25.25 7.53
CA ARG A 367 -8.41 -25.78 6.33
C ARG A 367 -9.30 -26.63 5.44
N ASP A 368 -10.45 -27.07 5.95
CA ASP A 368 -11.40 -27.86 5.18
C ASP A 368 -12.23 -26.96 4.25
N PRO A 369 -12.65 -27.45 3.05
CA PRO A 369 -13.52 -26.72 2.16
C PRO A 369 -14.82 -26.25 2.85
N GLN A 370 -15.14 -24.97 2.72
CA GLN A 370 -16.27 -24.33 3.41
C GLN A 370 -17.34 -23.82 2.43
N HIS A 371 -18.55 -23.61 2.94
CA HIS A 371 -19.65 -23.05 2.15
C HIS A 371 -19.39 -21.58 1.80
N VAL A 372 -19.29 -21.29 0.51
CA VAL A 372 -19.15 -19.94 -0.02
C VAL A 372 -20.28 -19.62 -0.99
N CYS A 373 -20.70 -18.36 -1.06
CA CYS A 373 -21.70 -17.95 -2.04
C CYS A 373 -21.09 -17.80 -3.44
N THR A 374 -21.91 -17.87 -4.49
CA THR A 374 -21.45 -17.82 -5.88
C THR A 374 -20.52 -16.63 -6.20
N PRO A 375 -20.81 -15.39 -5.75
CA PRO A 375 -19.88 -14.28 -5.95
C PRO A 375 -18.52 -14.49 -5.27
N CYS A 376 -18.51 -14.98 -4.04
CA CYS A 376 -17.26 -15.25 -3.31
C CYS A 376 -16.46 -16.40 -3.96
N ALA A 377 -17.14 -17.42 -4.47
CA ALA A 377 -16.48 -18.50 -5.20
C ALA A 377 -15.78 -17.99 -6.46
N GLY A 378 -16.43 -17.12 -7.25
CA GLY A 378 -15.80 -16.52 -8.44
C GLY A 378 -14.53 -15.72 -8.09
N VAL A 379 -14.55 -14.98 -6.98
CA VAL A 379 -13.38 -14.26 -6.48
C VAL A 379 -12.28 -15.22 -6.02
N LEU A 380 -12.62 -16.29 -5.31
CA LEU A 380 -11.64 -17.30 -4.86
C LEU A 380 -11.00 -18.04 -6.03
N ASP A 381 -11.78 -18.39 -7.05
CA ASP A 381 -11.32 -19.13 -8.23
C ASP A 381 -10.45 -18.24 -9.16
N SER A 382 -10.56 -16.90 -9.06
CA SER A 382 -9.74 -15.94 -9.82
C SER A 382 -8.35 -15.65 -9.24
N VAL A 383 -8.06 -16.14 -8.03
CA VAL A 383 -6.74 -15.93 -7.40
C VAL A 383 -5.81 -17.05 -7.85
N PRO A 384 -4.67 -16.74 -8.52
CA PRO A 384 -3.67 -17.75 -8.82
C PRO A 384 -3.22 -18.44 -7.53
N THR A 385 -3.31 -19.77 -7.48
CA THR A 385 -2.83 -20.61 -6.37
C THR A 385 -1.33 -20.53 -6.21
#